data_AF-A0A5N4A919-F1
#
_entry.id   AF-A0A5N4A919-F1
#
_cell.length_a   1.000
_cell.length_b   1.000
_cell.length_c   1.000
_cell.angle_alpha   90.00
_cell.angle_beta   90.00
_cell.angle_gamma   90.00
#
_symmetry.space_group_name_H-M   'P 1'
#
loop_
_entity.id
_entity.type
_entity.pdbx_description
1 polymer ?
#
loop_
_entity_poly.entity_id
_entity_poly.type
_entity_poly.pdbx_seq_one_letter_code
_entity_poly.pdbx_strand_id
1 'polypeptide(L)'
;MIEIGGFHLNTPKELPRDLQNYLDEAENGVIYFSMGSNLRGNDMEESKRNAIIKVFSQLKQRVLWKWDNDTLPRQPDNVKLGKWFPQQDILAHPNIKLFVTHGGLLSVIEAIYHGVPVVGIPVFGDQEMNMAVAEADGYGKLLRFSDLTEETFRTALTEVLNNDRYRENAIRRSRIMHDQPMKPLDKAMYWIEYVLRHNGAPHLRTSALNLRWFQVLCLDVVLFAAITMFSI
;
A
#
# COMPACT_ATOMS: atom_id res chain seq x y z
N MET A 1 -2.83 7.49 -21.45
CA MET A 1 -3.02 7.59 -19.99
C MET A 1 -1.84 8.37 -19.43
N ILE A 2 -2.04 9.24 -18.45
CA ILE A 2 -0.96 9.99 -17.79
C ILE A 2 -0.84 9.48 -16.36
N GLU A 3 0.35 9.00 -15.99
CA GLU A 3 0.60 8.46 -14.65
C GLU A 3 0.79 9.57 -13.61
N ILE A 4 -0.06 9.55 -12.58
CA ILE A 4 -0.08 10.50 -11.45
C ILE A 4 -0.09 9.78 -10.10
N GLY A 5 0.48 8.56 -10.05
CA GLY A 5 0.62 7.79 -8.81
C GLY A 5 1.30 8.62 -7.71
N GLY A 6 0.78 8.53 -6.49
CA GLY A 6 1.27 9.30 -5.34
C GLY A 6 0.76 10.74 -5.23
N PHE A 7 -0.23 11.17 -6.03
CA PHE A 7 -0.79 12.54 -5.93
C PHE A 7 -1.42 12.89 -4.56
N HIS A 8 -1.79 11.88 -3.75
CA HIS A 8 -2.35 12.05 -2.41
C HIS A 8 -1.28 12.25 -1.33
N LEU A 9 0.00 12.12 -1.69
CA LEU A 9 1.11 12.23 -0.76
C LEU A 9 1.40 13.70 -0.48
N ASN A 10 1.43 14.04 0.79
CA ASN A 10 1.70 15.39 1.24
C ASN A 10 3.12 15.48 1.80
N THR A 11 3.61 16.72 1.93
CA THR A 11 4.81 16.96 2.75
C THR A 11 4.47 16.61 4.20
N PRO A 12 5.30 15.78 4.88
CA PRO A 12 5.05 15.40 6.25
C PRO A 12 4.89 16.62 7.17
N LYS A 13 3.92 16.55 8.07
CA LYS A 13 3.64 17.54 9.10
C LYS A 13 4.21 17.08 10.44
N GLU A 14 4.35 18.01 11.37
CA GLU A 14 4.75 17.69 12.73
C GLU A 14 3.70 16.79 13.40
N LEU A 15 4.18 15.72 14.05
CA LEU A 15 3.34 14.82 14.83
C LEU A 15 2.93 15.48 16.15
N PRO A 16 1.76 15.12 16.71
CA PRO A 16 1.43 15.46 18.09
C PRO A 16 2.55 15.07 19.05
N ARG A 17 2.86 15.91 20.04
CA ARG A 17 4.04 15.72 20.93
C ARG A 17 4.08 14.36 21.62
N ASP A 18 2.94 13.84 22.04
CA ASP A 18 2.88 12.53 22.70
C ASP A 18 3.23 11.38 21.75
N LEU A 19 2.85 11.51 20.47
CA LEU A 19 3.17 10.56 19.42
C LEU A 19 4.63 10.70 18.97
N GLN A 20 5.11 11.93 18.82
CA GLN A 20 6.51 12.24 18.49
C GLN A 20 7.45 11.61 19.53
N ASN A 21 7.24 11.90 20.82
CA ASN A 21 8.04 11.32 21.91
C ASN A 21 7.96 9.79 21.93
N TYR A 22 6.77 9.22 21.69
CA TYR A 22 6.60 7.77 21.63
C TYR A 22 7.44 7.12 20.52
N LEU A 23 7.60 7.80 19.38
CA LEU A 23 8.43 7.35 18.27
C LEU A 23 9.93 7.62 18.50
N ASP A 24 10.28 8.77 19.06
CA ASP A 24 11.68 9.19 19.28
C ASP A 24 12.40 8.32 20.32
N GLU A 25 11.73 8.00 21.42
CA GLU A 25 12.28 7.18 22.50
C GLU A 25 12.33 5.66 22.16
N ALA A 26 11.91 5.26 20.96
CA ALA A 26 11.87 3.87 20.54
C ALA A 26 13.26 3.37 20.10
N GLU A 27 14.12 2.98 21.04
CA GLU A 27 15.50 2.53 20.75
C GLU A 27 15.59 1.38 19.73
N ASN A 28 14.65 0.43 19.79
CA ASN A 28 14.59 -0.72 18.87
C ASN A 28 13.77 -0.41 17.60
N GLY A 29 13.27 0.81 17.46
CA GLY A 29 12.36 1.25 16.41
C GLY A 29 10.90 0.90 16.67
N VAL A 30 10.07 1.26 15.69
CA VAL A 30 8.61 1.19 15.77
C VAL A 30 8.03 0.40 14.61
N ILE A 31 7.03 -0.42 14.93
CA ILE A 31 6.16 -1.08 13.97
C ILE A 31 4.84 -0.33 13.96
N TYR A 32 4.38 0.08 12.78
CA TYR A 32 3.03 0.60 12.61
C TYR A 32 2.12 -0.51 12.11
N PHE A 33 0.96 -0.70 12.73
CA PHE A 33 -0.04 -1.70 12.36
C PHE A 33 -1.36 -1.01 12.04
N SER A 34 -1.85 -1.16 10.80
CA SER A 34 -3.12 -0.61 10.35
C SER A 34 -3.80 -1.47 9.28
N MET A 35 -4.98 -2.00 9.60
CA MET A 35 -5.80 -2.78 8.67
C MET A 35 -6.78 -1.91 7.85
N GLY A 36 -6.54 -0.59 7.79
CA GLY A 36 -7.38 0.36 7.09
C GLY A 36 -8.69 0.67 7.81
N SER A 37 -9.67 1.17 7.06
CA SER A 37 -11.00 1.54 7.56
C SER A 37 -12.03 0.41 7.46
N ASN A 38 -11.76 -0.61 6.64
CA ASN A 38 -12.76 -1.61 6.25
C ASN A 38 -12.72 -2.86 7.14
N LEU A 39 -11.57 -3.20 7.72
CA LEU A 39 -11.49 -4.24 8.73
C LEU A 39 -11.45 -3.57 10.11
N ARG A 40 -12.53 -3.66 10.86
CA ARG A 40 -12.50 -3.26 12.27
C ARG A 40 -11.84 -4.36 13.07
N GLY A 41 -11.02 -3.96 14.03
CA GLY A 41 -10.27 -4.91 14.85
C GLY A 41 -11.15 -5.90 15.64
N ASN A 42 -12.40 -5.55 15.92
CA ASN A 42 -13.37 -6.44 16.58
C ASN A 42 -13.99 -7.48 15.65
N ASP A 43 -14.00 -7.22 14.35
CA ASP A 43 -14.54 -8.15 13.35
C ASP A 43 -13.51 -9.25 13.03
N MET A 44 -12.27 -9.10 13.51
CA MET A 44 -11.24 -10.12 13.46
C MET A 44 -11.52 -11.23 14.48
N GLU A 45 -11.44 -12.47 14.01
CA GLU A 45 -11.54 -13.65 14.85
C GLU A 45 -10.60 -13.56 16.06
N GLU A 46 -11.11 -13.91 17.24
CA GLU A 46 -10.36 -13.77 18.48
C GLU A 46 -9.04 -14.57 18.47
N SER A 47 -9.00 -15.72 17.82
CA SER A 47 -7.79 -16.54 17.67
C SER A 47 -6.67 -15.76 16.96
N LYS A 48 -6.98 -15.10 15.85
CA LYS A 48 -6.06 -14.28 15.05
C LYS A 48 -5.64 -13.02 15.79
N ARG A 49 -6.57 -12.34 16.47
CA ARG A 49 -6.26 -11.18 17.31
C ARG A 49 -5.29 -11.55 18.43
N ASN A 50 -5.54 -12.67 19.12
CA ASN A 50 -4.68 -13.16 20.20
C ASN A 50 -3.30 -13.57 19.68
N ALA A 51 -3.21 -14.13 18.47
CA ALA A 51 -1.94 -14.41 17.82
C ALA A 51 -1.12 -13.13 17.59
N ILE A 52 -1.74 -12.08 17.04
CA ILE A 52 -1.08 -10.77 16.83
C ILE A 52 -0.57 -10.19 18.15
N ILE A 53 -1.44 -10.15 19.18
CA ILE A 53 -1.11 -9.64 20.51
C ILE A 53 0.09 -10.39 21.11
N LYS A 54 0.08 -11.72 21.04
CA LYS A 54 1.12 -12.57 21.62
C LYS A 54 2.45 -12.43 20.90
N VAL A 55 2.44 -12.20 19.59
CA VAL A 55 3.68 -11.89 18.86
C VAL A 55 4.18 -10.50 19.27
N PHE A 56 3.32 -9.49 19.26
CA PHE A 56 3.71 -8.11 19.62
C PHE A 56 4.26 -7.99 21.04
N SER A 57 3.71 -8.70 22.02
CA SER A 57 4.20 -8.67 23.39
C SER A 57 5.63 -9.20 23.57
N GLN A 58 6.16 -9.91 22.57
CA GLN A 58 7.50 -10.49 22.59
C GLN A 58 8.51 -9.70 21.76
N LEU A 59 8.07 -8.63 21.10
CA LEU A 59 8.93 -7.76 20.30
C LEU A 59 9.58 -6.70 21.20
N LYS A 60 10.82 -6.35 20.86
CA LYS A 60 11.53 -5.23 21.50
C LYS A 60 11.09 -3.87 20.96
N GLN A 61 10.51 -3.86 19.76
CA GLN A 61 9.96 -2.68 19.10
C GLN A 61 8.72 -2.18 19.84
N ARG A 62 8.54 -0.87 19.82
CA ARG A 62 7.24 -0.26 20.14
C ARG A 62 6.28 -0.51 18.96
N VAL A 63 4.99 -0.60 19.25
CA VAL A 63 3.96 -0.86 18.23
C VAL A 63 2.88 0.21 18.31
N LEU A 64 2.67 0.92 17.21
CA LEU A 64 1.48 1.75 17.02
C LEU A 64 0.40 0.91 16.34
N TRP A 65 -0.74 0.73 16.98
CA TRP A 65 -1.83 -0.08 16.44
C TRP A 65 -3.10 0.76 16.27
N LYS A 66 -3.48 1.01 15.01
CA LYS A 66 -4.77 1.61 14.66
C LYS A 66 -5.91 0.67 15.09
N TRP A 67 -6.67 1.07 16.10
CA TRP A 67 -7.69 0.25 16.75
C TRP A 67 -8.94 1.08 17.06
N ASP A 68 -10.11 0.56 16.69
CA ASP A 68 -11.34 1.38 16.70
C ASP A 68 -11.97 1.54 18.09
N ASN A 69 -11.64 0.67 19.05
CA ASN A 69 -12.14 0.80 20.44
C ASN A 69 -11.13 1.49 21.36
N ASP A 70 -11.57 1.79 22.57
CA ASP A 70 -10.70 2.34 23.62
C ASP A 70 -9.85 1.28 24.32
N THR A 71 -10.23 0.00 24.24
CA THR A 71 -9.53 -1.09 24.93
C THR A 71 -9.24 -2.26 24.00
N LEU A 72 -8.07 -2.88 24.19
CA LEU A 72 -7.69 -4.16 23.61
C LEU A 72 -7.51 -5.18 24.74
N PRO A 73 -8.28 -6.29 24.78
CA PRO A 73 -8.06 -7.33 25.79
C PRO A 73 -6.63 -7.86 25.72
N ARG A 74 -5.93 -7.92 26.86
CA ARG A 74 -4.51 -8.35 26.95
C ARG A 74 -3.56 -7.47 26.13
N GLN A 75 -3.80 -6.16 26.07
CA GLN A 75 -2.89 -5.20 25.45
C GLN A 75 -1.46 -5.32 26.04
N PRO A 76 -0.45 -5.54 25.20
CA PRO A 76 0.94 -5.52 25.64
C PRO A 76 1.44 -4.11 25.97
N ASP A 77 2.39 -3.99 26.90
CA ASP A 77 2.95 -2.69 27.34
C ASP A 77 3.66 -1.91 26.21
N ASN A 78 4.22 -2.63 25.22
CA ASN A 78 4.88 -2.02 24.07
C ASN A 78 3.90 -1.60 22.95
N VAL A 79 2.60 -1.77 23.13
CA VAL A 79 1.57 -1.41 22.15
C VAL A 79 0.84 -0.14 22.58
N LYS A 80 0.86 0.90 21.74
CA LYS A 80 0.02 2.11 21.89
C LYS A 80 -1.10 2.07 20.86
N LEU A 81 -2.34 2.11 21.34
CA LEU A 81 -3.55 2.15 20.51
C LEU A 81 -3.89 3.57 20.08
N GLY A 82 -4.55 3.69 18.93
CA GLY A 82 -5.16 4.93 18.49
C GLY A 82 -6.28 4.68 17.50
N LYS A 83 -7.41 5.39 17.66
CA LYS A 83 -8.55 5.32 16.72
C LYS A 83 -8.19 5.88 15.35
N TRP A 84 -7.33 6.90 15.36
CA TRP A 84 -6.82 7.55 14.18
C TRP A 84 -5.35 7.91 14.38
N PHE A 85 -4.57 7.77 13.31
CA PHE A 85 -3.16 8.09 13.28
C PHE A 85 -2.85 8.89 12.01
N PRO A 86 -1.99 9.91 12.07
CA PRO A 86 -1.48 10.59 10.89
C PRO A 86 -0.50 9.66 10.14
N GLN A 87 -1.04 8.72 9.35
CA GLN A 87 -0.28 7.60 8.76
C GLN A 87 0.93 8.06 7.92
N GLN A 88 0.76 9.03 7.02
CA GLN A 88 1.86 9.55 6.19
C GLN A 88 2.99 10.13 7.06
N ASP A 89 2.63 10.92 8.08
CA ASP A 89 3.59 11.56 8.98
C ASP A 89 4.32 10.53 9.86
N ILE A 90 3.62 9.48 10.31
CA ILE A 90 4.23 8.35 11.02
C ILE A 90 5.20 7.62 10.10
N LEU A 91 4.78 7.25 8.89
CA LEU A 91 5.63 6.52 7.94
C LEU A 91 6.88 7.32 7.54
N ALA A 92 6.80 8.66 7.56
CA ALA A 92 7.94 9.54 7.37
C ALA A 92 8.96 9.53 8.52
N HIS A 93 8.59 9.02 9.70
CA HIS A 93 9.43 9.05 10.89
C HIS A 93 10.61 8.07 10.80
N PRO A 94 11.85 8.49 11.12
CA PRO A 94 13.06 7.67 10.93
C PRO A 94 13.07 6.37 11.75
N ASN A 95 12.40 6.35 12.90
CA ASN A 95 12.30 5.15 13.75
C ASN A 95 11.28 4.11 13.27
N ILE A 96 10.49 4.38 12.23
CA ILE A 96 9.63 3.33 11.65
C ILE A 96 10.48 2.29 10.92
N LYS A 97 10.34 1.04 11.35
CA LYS A 97 11.05 -0.10 10.79
C LYS A 97 10.20 -0.91 9.84
N LEU A 98 8.91 -1.01 10.13
CA LEU A 98 7.99 -1.88 9.42
C LEU A 98 6.57 -1.31 9.49
N PHE A 99 5.84 -1.43 8.37
CA PHE A 99 4.41 -1.22 8.33
C PHE A 99 3.66 -2.53 8.09
N VAL A 100 2.88 -2.97 9.07
CA VAL A 100 1.96 -4.09 8.93
C VAL A 100 0.61 -3.55 8.46
N THR A 101 0.18 -3.99 7.30
CA THR A 101 -0.97 -3.40 6.60
C THR A 101 -1.86 -4.47 5.97
N HIS A 102 -3.09 -4.09 5.63
CA HIS A 102 -4.00 -4.92 4.84
C HIS A 102 -3.64 -4.95 3.34
N GLY A 103 -2.64 -4.19 2.89
CA GLY A 103 -2.21 -4.19 1.48
C GLY A 103 -3.04 -3.28 0.56
N GLY A 104 -3.80 -2.34 1.12
CA GLY A 104 -4.49 -1.33 0.33
C GLY A 104 -3.52 -0.47 -0.49
N LEU A 105 -3.86 -0.18 -1.74
CA LEU A 105 -2.95 0.46 -2.70
C LEU A 105 -2.34 1.76 -2.18
N LEU A 106 -3.14 2.67 -1.62
CA LEU A 106 -2.65 3.95 -1.11
C LEU A 106 -1.68 3.74 0.07
N SER A 107 -2.02 2.85 1.00
CA SER A 107 -1.16 2.50 2.14
C SER A 107 0.19 1.94 1.71
N VAL A 108 0.21 1.10 0.67
CA VAL A 108 1.46 0.56 0.10
C VAL A 108 2.27 1.67 -0.57
N ILE A 109 1.62 2.57 -1.32
CA ILE A 109 2.27 3.74 -1.93
C ILE A 109 2.90 4.64 -0.88
N GLU A 110 2.19 4.94 0.21
CA GLU A 110 2.70 5.77 1.32
C GLU A 110 3.93 5.14 1.99
N ALA A 111 3.92 3.82 2.21
CA ALA A 111 5.06 3.12 2.79
C ALA A 111 6.28 3.11 1.87
N ILE A 112 6.10 2.83 0.57
CA ILE A 112 7.19 2.89 -0.40
C ILE A 112 7.72 4.30 -0.53
N TYR A 113 6.85 5.32 -0.55
CA TYR A 113 7.27 6.71 -0.61
C TYR A 113 8.26 7.02 0.52
N HIS A 114 7.99 6.58 1.74
CA HIS A 114 8.91 6.76 2.87
C HIS A 114 9.98 5.68 3.03
N GLY A 115 10.11 4.74 2.08
CA GLY A 115 11.12 3.68 2.13
C GLY A 115 10.94 2.70 3.28
N VAL A 116 9.68 2.46 3.70
CA VAL A 116 9.31 1.54 4.77
C VAL A 116 8.85 0.21 4.15
N PRO A 117 9.46 -0.92 4.52
CA PRO A 117 9.00 -2.23 4.07
C PRO A 117 7.68 -2.61 4.72
N VAL A 118 6.96 -3.57 4.12
CA VAL A 118 5.60 -3.95 4.55
C VAL A 118 5.45 -5.43 4.86
N VAL A 119 4.61 -5.76 5.84
CA VAL A 119 4.02 -7.10 5.97
C VAL A 119 2.54 -6.93 5.67
N GLY A 120 2.06 -7.55 4.61
CA GLY A 120 0.69 -7.42 4.13
C GLY A 120 -0.17 -8.59 4.54
N ILE A 121 -1.32 -8.29 5.14
CA ILE A 121 -2.35 -9.26 5.52
C ILE A 121 -3.63 -8.94 4.73
N PRO A 122 -3.72 -9.32 3.45
CA PRO A 122 -4.86 -8.98 2.63
C PRO A 122 -6.13 -9.67 3.13
N VAL A 123 -7.24 -8.95 3.02
CA VAL A 123 -8.57 -9.38 3.45
C VAL A 123 -9.53 -9.49 2.27
N PHE A 124 -9.52 -8.54 1.33
CA PHE A 124 -10.42 -8.57 0.16
C PHE A 124 -9.94 -7.67 -1.00
N GLY A 125 -10.58 -7.81 -2.15
CA GLY A 125 -10.36 -6.94 -3.31
C GLY A 125 -8.97 -7.12 -3.94
N ASP A 126 -8.33 -6.00 -4.28
CA ASP A 126 -7.02 -5.92 -4.94
C ASP A 126 -5.83 -6.10 -3.98
N GLN A 127 -6.09 -6.20 -2.67
CA GLN A 127 -5.05 -6.23 -1.63
C GLN A 127 -4.03 -7.36 -1.80
N GLU A 128 -4.48 -8.57 -2.15
CA GLU A 128 -3.57 -9.71 -2.37
C GLU A 128 -2.67 -9.47 -3.59
N MET A 129 -3.21 -8.87 -4.66
CA MET A 129 -2.43 -8.52 -5.85
C MET A 129 -1.39 -7.44 -5.53
N ASN A 130 -1.77 -6.40 -4.80
CA ASN A 130 -0.84 -5.35 -4.36
C ASN A 130 0.32 -5.95 -3.53
N MET A 131 0.02 -6.88 -2.63
CA MET A 131 1.03 -7.53 -1.79
C MET A 131 1.87 -8.55 -2.55
N ALA A 132 1.31 -9.25 -3.55
CA ALA A 132 2.09 -10.11 -4.43
C ALA A 132 3.12 -9.31 -5.24
N VAL A 133 2.75 -8.11 -5.71
CA VAL A 133 3.69 -7.18 -6.35
C VAL A 133 4.76 -6.72 -5.35
N ALA A 134 4.36 -6.37 -4.12
CA ALA A 134 5.29 -5.95 -3.08
C ALA A 134 6.33 -7.03 -2.72
N GLU A 135 5.90 -8.28 -2.67
CA GLU A 135 6.77 -9.44 -2.42
C GLU A 135 7.68 -9.75 -3.61
N ALA A 136 7.15 -9.72 -4.84
CA ALA A 136 7.96 -9.88 -6.04
C ALA A 136 9.05 -8.80 -6.16
N ASP A 137 8.73 -7.56 -5.78
CA ASP A 137 9.65 -6.43 -5.73
C ASP A 137 10.59 -6.46 -4.51
N GLY A 138 10.37 -7.37 -3.57
CA GLY A 138 11.24 -7.63 -2.43
C GLY A 138 11.24 -6.54 -1.35
N TYR A 139 10.21 -5.70 -1.27
CA TYR A 139 10.01 -4.73 -0.18
C TYR A 139 8.86 -5.11 0.76
N GLY A 140 8.09 -6.15 0.42
CA GLY A 140 6.98 -6.62 1.22
C GLY A 140 6.95 -8.13 1.43
N LYS A 141 6.27 -8.58 2.47
CA LYS A 141 5.94 -10.00 2.68
C LYS A 141 4.44 -10.19 2.67
N LEU A 142 3.94 -11.16 1.91
CA LEU A 142 2.52 -11.51 1.89
C LEU A 142 2.23 -12.59 2.95
N LEU A 143 1.29 -12.31 3.86
CA LEU A 143 0.75 -13.27 4.80
C LEU A 143 -0.77 -13.32 4.64
N ARG A 144 -1.30 -14.37 4.01
CA ARG A 144 -2.75 -14.49 3.82
C ARG A 144 -3.48 -14.47 5.16
N PHE A 145 -4.61 -13.77 5.23
CA PHE A 145 -5.41 -13.70 6.44
C PHE A 145 -5.88 -15.09 6.90
N SER A 146 -6.15 -16.03 5.98
CA SER A 146 -6.46 -17.43 6.29
C SER A 146 -5.34 -18.11 7.10
N ASP A 147 -4.10 -17.85 6.72
CA ASP A 147 -2.90 -18.53 7.21
C ASP A 147 -2.31 -17.82 8.45
N LEU A 148 -2.96 -16.73 8.89
CA LEU A 148 -2.55 -15.96 10.05
C LEU A 148 -2.68 -16.80 11.34
N THR A 149 -1.51 -17.18 11.87
CA THR A 149 -1.29 -17.82 13.17
C THR A 149 -0.16 -17.11 13.90
N GLU A 150 0.09 -17.46 15.17
CA GLU A 150 1.21 -16.88 15.92
C GLU A 150 2.55 -17.16 15.23
N GLU A 151 2.75 -18.38 14.74
CA GLU A 151 3.99 -18.82 14.11
C GLU A 151 4.21 -18.12 12.76
N THR A 152 3.20 -18.10 11.89
CA THR A 152 3.32 -17.49 10.56
C THR A 152 3.49 -15.97 10.67
N PHE A 153 2.78 -15.32 11.59
CA PHE A 153 2.92 -13.88 11.84
C PHE A 153 4.30 -13.52 12.38
N ARG A 154 4.77 -14.24 13.40
CA ARG A 154 6.12 -14.07 13.95
C ARG A 154 7.19 -14.25 12.88
N THR A 155 7.05 -15.27 12.05
CA THR A 155 8.00 -15.58 10.98
C THR A 155 8.05 -14.43 9.98
N ALA A 156 6.90 -13.94 9.50
CA ALA A 156 6.82 -12.83 8.57
C ALA A 156 7.43 -11.53 9.14
N LEU A 157 7.13 -11.17 10.39
CA LEU A 157 7.71 -10.00 11.03
C LEU A 157 9.23 -10.12 11.20
N THR A 158 9.69 -11.28 11.69
CA THR A 158 11.11 -11.53 11.94
C THR A 158 11.91 -11.53 10.64
N GLU A 159 11.35 -12.10 9.58
CA GLU A 159 11.95 -12.10 8.25
C GLU A 159 12.16 -10.67 7.74
N VAL A 160 11.12 -9.82 7.77
CA VAL A 160 11.21 -8.46 7.25
C VAL A 160 12.08 -7.56 8.15
N LEU A 161 12.04 -7.74 9.48
CA LEU A 161 12.81 -6.93 10.42
C LEU A 161 14.31 -7.26 10.44
N ASN A 162 14.69 -8.52 10.19
CA ASN A 162 16.08 -8.97 10.29
C ASN A 162 16.78 -9.16 8.94
N ASN A 163 16.08 -8.95 7.83
CA ASN A 163 16.64 -9.04 6.49
C ASN A 163 16.65 -7.67 5.81
N ASP A 164 17.84 -7.05 5.77
CA ASP A 164 18.04 -5.70 5.24
C ASP A 164 17.57 -5.54 3.78
N ARG A 165 17.51 -6.64 3.00
CA ARG A 165 16.98 -6.62 1.62
C ARG A 165 15.62 -5.94 1.52
N TYR A 166 14.72 -6.15 2.48
CA TYR A 166 13.40 -5.53 2.46
C TYR A 166 13.48 -4.01 2.57
N ARG A 167 14.29 -3.52 3.52
CA ARG A 167 14.48 -2.08 3.73
C ARG A 167 15.24 -1.44 2.56
N GLU A 168 16.28 -2.10 2.05
CA GLU A 168 17.05 -1.65 0.91
C GLU A 168 16.18 -1.52 -0.35
N ASN A 169 15.34 -2.52 -0.63
CA ASN A 169 14.41 -2.47 -1.77
C ASN A 169 13.34 -1.39 -1.58
N ALA A 170 12.81 -1.22 -0.36
CA ALA A 170 11.86 -0.14 -0.06
C ALA A 170 12.50 1.24 -0.32
N ILE A 171 13.72 1.48 0.16
CA ILE A 171 14.48 2.73 -0.07
C ILE A 171 14.80 2.90 -1.56
N ARG A 172 15.20 1.84 -2.27
CA ARG A 172 15.46 1.89 -3.71
C ARG A 172 14.20 2.29 -4.48
N ARG A 173 13.06 1.69 -4.16
CA ARG A 173 11.76 2.02 -4.76
C ARG A 173 11.32 3.44 -4.40
N SER A 174 11.53 3.89 -3.17
CA SER A 174 11.32 5.28 -2.73
C SER A 174 12.10 6.25 -3.63
N ARG A 175 13.39 6.02 -3.86
CA ARG A 175 14.23 6.85 -4.74
C ARG A 175 13.69 6.92 -6.15
N ILE A 176 13.32 5.77 -6.74
CA ILE A 176 12.72 5.71 -8.08
C ILE A 176 11.40 6.49 -8.13
N MET A 177 10.57 6.40 -7.08
CA MET A 177 9.30 7.10 -7.02
C MET A 177 9.47 8.63 -6.96
N HIS A 178 10.49 9.09 -6.23
CA HIS A 178 10.84 10.51 -6.13
C HIS A 178 11.54 11.06 -7.37
N ASP A 179 12.18 10.21 -8.18
CA ASP A 179 12.88 10.58 -9.41
C ASP A 179 11.89 10.86 -10.55
N GLN A 180 11.16 11.96 -10.42
CA GLN A 180 10.22 12.45 -11.43
C GLN A 180 10.43 13.94 -11.67
N PRO A 181 10.31 14.41 -12.92
CA PRO A 181 10.56 15.82 -13.27
C PRO A 181 9.50 16.79 -12.71
N MET A 182 8.33 16.28 -12.34
CA MET A 182 7.23 17.05 -11.77
C MET A 182 6.54 16.23 -10.69
N LYS A 183 6.06 16.92 -9.64
CA LYS A 183 5.21 16.28 -8.63
C LYS A 183 3.94 15.74 -9.30
N PRO A 184 3.38 14.61 -8.83
CA PRO A 184 2.21 13.99 -9.47
C PRO A 184 0.99 14.93 -9.57
N LEU A 185 0.74 15.75 -8.54
CA LEU A 185 -0.37 16.71 -8.55
C LEU A 185 -0.14 17.84 -9.58
N ASP A 186 1.06 18.39 -9.65
CA ASP A 186 1.41 19.43 -10.64
C ASP A 186 1.30 18.88 -12.07
N LYS A 187 1.71 17.62 -12.27
CA LYS A 187 1.56 16.91 -13.55
C LYS A 187 0.08 16.76 -13.91
N ALA A 188 -0.78 16.39 -12.96
CA ALA A 188 -2.22 16.30 -13.19
C ALA A 188 -2.81 17.65 -13.61
N MET A 189 -2.48 18.73 -12.88
CA MET A 189 -2.91 20.08 -13.17
C MET A 189 -2.47 20.53 -14.57
N TYR A 190 -1.20 20.31 -14.91
CA TYR A 190 -0.66 20.63 -16.23
C TYR A 190 -1.47 19.98 -17.36
N TRP A 191 -1.77 18.69 -17.25
CA TRP A 191 -2.51 17.96 -18.30
C TRP A 191 -3.98 18.32 -18.37
N ILE A 192 -4.63 18.62 -17.23
CA ILE A 192 -5.99 19.16 -17.20
C ILE A 192 -6.03 20.49 -17.97
N GLU A 193 -5.13 21.42 -17.64
CA GLU A 193 -5.05 22.69 -18.33
C GLU A 193 -4.68 22.54 -19.81
N TYR A 194 -3.80 21.58 -20.15
CA TYR A 194 -3.43 21.30 -21.54
C TYR A 194 -4.65 20.93 -22.37
N VAL A 195 -5.51 20.04 -21.85
CA VAL A 195 -6.75 19.63 -22.53
C VAL A 195 -7.70 20.82 -22.70
N LEU A 196 -7.83 21.67 -21.67
CA LEU A 196 -8.64 22.89 -21.75
C LEU A 196 -8.11 23.89 -22.79
N ARG A 197 -6.79 24.15 -22.78
CA ARG A 197 -6.12 25.05 -23.75
C ARG A 197 -6.29 24.60 -25.20
N HIS A 198 -6.46 23.30 -25.44
CA HIS A 198 -6.57 22.72 -26.78
C HIS A 198 -7.97 22.16 -27.08
N ASN A 199 -9.03 22.70 -26.44
CA ASN A 199 -10.42 22.36 -26.72
C ASN A 199 -10.71 20.85 -26.74
N GLY A 200 -10.17 20.11 -25.75
CA GLY A 200 -10.32 18.65 -25.66
C GLY A 200 -9.17 17.84 -26.26
N ALA A 201 -8.12 18.50 -26.75
CA ALA A 201 -6.90 17.89 -27.29
C ALA A 201 -7.16 16.72 -28.27
N PRO A 202 -7.91 16.95 -29.38
CA PRO A 202 -8.30 15.89 -30.31
C PRO A 202 -7.10 15.14 -30.91
N HIS A 203 -5.94 15.81 -31.03
CA HIS A 203 -4.69 15.22 -31.53
C HIS A 203 -4.03 14.20 -30.59
N LEU A 204 -4.44 14.14 -29.31
CA LEU A 204 -3.98 13.13 -28.35
C LEU A 204 -4.95 11.95 -28.20
N ARG A 205 -6.15 12.05 -28.80
CA ARG A 205 -7.16 11.00 -28.75
C ARG A 205 -6.85 9.94 -29.79
N THR A 206 -6.98 8.67 -29.42
CA THR A 206 -6.88 7.58 -30.40
C THR A 206 -8.02 7.68 -31.41
N SER A 207 -7.70 7.54 -32.70
CA SER A 207 -8.70 7.49 -33.78
C SER A 207 -9.71 6.35 -33.62
N ALA A 208 -9.36 5.31 -32.84
CA ALA A 208 -10.25 4.22 -32.51
C ALA A 208 -11.54 4.67 -31.80
N LEU A 209 -11.54 5.82 -31.11
CA LEU A 209 -12.75 6.38 -30.48
C LEU A 209 -13.80 6.85 -31.49
N ASN A 210 -13.42 7.05 -32.75
CA ASN A 210 -14.34 7.43 -33.82
C ASN A 210 -14.85 6.21 -34.62
N LEU A 211 -14.35 5.01 -34.32
CA LEU A 211 -14.77 3.77 -34.97
C LEU A 211 -16.08 3.26 -34.35
N ARG A 212 -16.93 2.65 -35.18
CA ARG A 212 -18.09 1.91 -34.70
C ARG A 212 -17.64 0.60 -34.03
N TRP A 213 -18.44 0.08 -33.10
CA TRP A 213 -18.11 -1.13 -32.33
C TRP A 213 -17.70 -2.33 -33.21
N PHE A 214 -18.33 -2.51 -34.38
CA PHE A 214 -18.00 -3.60 -35.31
C PHE A 214 -16.68 -3.40 -36.07
N GLN A 215 -16.24 -2.14 -36.26
CA GLN A 215 -14.93 -1.82 -36.84
C GLN A 215 -13.82 -2.05 -35.82
N VAL A 216 -14.08 -1.74 -34.55
CA VAL A 216 -13.16 -2.06 -33.45
C VAL A 216 -12.96 -3.57 -33.31
N LEU A 217 -14.03 -4.36 -33.53
CA LEU A 217 -13.98 -5.82 -33.50
C LEU A 217 -13.54 -6.45 -34.84
N CYS A 218 -13.26 -5.66 -35.87
CA CYS A 218 -12.89 -6.11 -37.22
C CYS A 218 -13.83 -7.21 -37.77
N LEU A 219 -15.15 -7.07 -37.57
CA LEU A 219 -16.12 -8.12 -37.92
C LEU A 219 -16.15 -8.42 -39.42
N ASP A 220 -15.83 -7.44 -40.26
CA ASP A 220 -15.67 -7.60 -41.70
C ASP A 220 -14.50 -8.52 -42.07
N VAL A 221 -13.36 -8.37 -41.40
CA VAL A 221 -12.18 -9.24 -41.57
C VAL A 221 -12.48 -10.66 -41.09
N VAL A 222 -13.14 -10.79 -39.94
CA VAL A 222 -13.54 -12.10 -39.39
C VAL A 222 -14.52 -12.80 -40.34
N LEU A 223 -15.52 -12.06 -40.85
CA LEU A 223 -16.50 -12.60 -41.79
C LEU A 223 -15.83 -13.02 -43.11
N PHE A 224 -14.93 -12.21 -43.65
CA PHE A 224 -14.16 -12.55 -44.85
C PHE A 224 -13.34 -13.84 -44.65
N ALA A 225 -12.59 -13.93 -43.54
CA ALA A 225 -11.80 -15.12 -43.22
C ALA A 225 -12.68 -16.37 -43.06
N ALA A 226 -13.82 -16.26 -42.37
CA ALA A 226 -14.77 -17.35 -42.20
C ALA A 226 -15.30 -17.84 -43.56
N ILE A 227 -15.77 -16.92 -44.41
CA ILE A 227 -16.26 -17.26 -45.76
C ILE A 227 -15.19 -18.02 -46.55
N THR A 228 -13.94 -17.55 -46.54
CA THR A 228 -12.85 -18.23 -47.27
C THR A 228 -12.53 -19.62 -46.73
N MET A 229 -12.56 -19.83 -45.42
CA MET A 229 -12.32 -21.16 -44.83
C MET A 229 -13.44 -22.16 -45.13
N PHE A 230 -14.71 -21.71 -45.21
CA PHE A 230 -15.85 -22.57 -45.53
C PHE A 230 -16.12 -22.70 -47.04
N SER A 231 -15.35 -22.02 -47.88
CA SER A 231 -15.43 -22.11 -49.36
C SER A 231 -14.36 -23.04 -49.95
N ILE A 232 -13.55 -23.69 -49.10
CA ILE A 232 -12.57 -24.74 -49.44
C ILE A 232 -13.18 -26.08 -49.01
#